data_AF-A0A817DGZ4-F1
#
_entry.id   AF-A0A817DGZ4-F1
#
_cell.length_a   1.000
_cell.length_b   1.000
_cell.length_c   1.000
_cell.angle_alpha   90.00
_cell.angle_beta   90.00
_cell.angle_gamma   90.00
#
_symmetry.space_group_name_H-M   'P 1'
#
loop_
_entity.id
_entity.type
_entity.pdbx_description
1 polymer ?
#
loop_
_entity_poly.entity_id
_entity_poly.type
_entity_poly.pdbx_seq_one_letter_code
_entity_poly.pdbx_strand_id
1 'polypeptide(L)'
;MDSSDIQLILNHLNLSEDCVANIYHHGSWVYGTNKPNSDRDIFIIARSCSQNPLQFWTDFDYFHQHEVYKLLNKYDICIYSVENFEKLLENNYLMAVQCIFLPDEYKIKDNIDFRQIYLDKYYDTLKLKRAAFYEMYRDMKKYSPIINSDDPLRSSMSNEQRQSRRKHVFKNLFHGIRYLDFVDQLIQTKSIYDYKRVTHIFNQMKEILGDPGDQSSMER
;
A
#
# COMPACT_ATOMS: atom_id res chain seq x y z
N MET A 1 -7.39 3.57 15.90
CA MET A 1 -8.02 2.25 16.03
C MET A 1 -7.86 1.87 17.48
N ASP A 2 -8.91 1.42 18.14
CA ASP A 2 -8.81 1.02 19.54
C ASP A 2 -8.31 -0.43 19.65
N SER A 3 -7.80 -0.82 20.82
CA SER A 3 -7.34 -2.19 21.06
C SER A 3 -8.47 -3.22 20.90
N SER A 4 -9.73 -2.81 21.10
CA SER A 4 -10.90 -3.67 20.90
C SER A 4 -11.13 -4.05 19.43
N ASP A 5 -10.92 -3.12 18.49
CA ASP A 5 -11.02 -3.37 17.05
C ASP A 5 -10.02 -4.46 16.62
N ILE A 6 -8.79 -4.41 17.14
CA ILE A 6 -7.75 -5.40 16.83
C ILE A 6 -8.12 -6.77 17.38
N GLN A 7 -8.62 -6.85 18.61
CA GLN A 7 -9.05 -8.13 19.17
C GLN A 7 -10.20 -8.76 18.35
N LEU A 8 -11.16 -7.94 17.89
CA LEU A 8 -12.25 -8.40 17.02
C LEU A 8 -11.72 -8.94 15.68
N ILE A 9 -10.75 -8.25 15.09
CA ILE A 9 -10.09 -8.70 13.87
C ILE A 9 -9.39 -10.04 14.07
N LEU A 10 -8.56 -10.17 15.11
CA LEU A 10 -7.82 -11.40 15.40
C LEU A 10 -8.76 -12.57 15.67
N ASN A 11 -9.82 -12.35 16.44
CA ASN A 11 -10.85 -13.36 16.68
C ASN A 11 -11.54 -13.82 15.39
N HIS A 12 -11.89 -12.89 14.49
CA HIS A 12 -12.51 -13.25 13.21
C HIS A 12 -11.56 -14.06 12.31
N LEU A 13 -10.28 -13.75 12.37
CA LEU A 13 -9.23 -14.46 11.62
C LEU A 13 -8.81 -15.77 12.29
N ASN A 14 -9.39 -16.13 13.45
CA ASN A 14 -8.98 -17.25 14.29
C ASN A 14 -7.47 -17.23 14.61
N LEU A 15 -6.91 -16.05 14.83
CA LEU A 15 -5.52 -15.85 15.24
C LEU A 15 -5.46 -15.50 16.72
N SER A 16 -4.64 -16.23 17.48
CA SER A 16 -4.30 -15.82 18.84
C SER A 16 -3.28 -14.68 18.80
N GLU A 17 -3.31 -13.82 19.82
CA GLU A 17 -2.40 -12.67 19.90
C GLU A 17 -0.92 -13.11 19.95
N ASP A 18 -0.62 -14.20 20.66
CA ASP A 18 0.73 -14.77 20.77
C ASP A 18 1.29 -15.25 19.41
N CYS A 19 0.41 -15.63 18.49
CA CYS A 19 0.79 -16.00 17.14
C CYS A 19 1.06 -14.79 16.24
N VAL A 20 0.75 -13.55 16.66
CA VAL A 20 1.01 -12.34 15.88
C VAL A 20 2.34 -11.72 16.27
N ALA A 21 3.23 -11.59 15.30
CA ALA A 21 4.52 -10.92 15.47
C ALA A 21 4.35 -9.40 15.41
N ASN A 22 3.83 -8.87 14.29
CA ASN A 22 3.74 -7.44 14.05
C ASN A 22 2.38 -7.10 13.40
N ILE A 23 1.90 -5.88 13.65
CA ILE A 23 0.69 -5.32 13.05
C ILE A 23 0.97 -3.87 12.67
N TYR A 24 0.75 -3.54 11.40
CA TYR A 24 0.98 -2.21 10.85
C TYR A 24 -0.28 -1.62 10.23
N HIS A 25 -0.50 -0.33 10.45
CA HIS A 25 -1.40 0.45 9.63
C HIS A 25 -0.75 0.77 8.28
N HIS A 26 -1.55 0.84 7.23
CA HIS A 26 -1.09 1.26 5.92
C HIS A 26 -2.12 2.20 5.25
N GLY A 27 -1.73 2.76 4.11
CA GLY A 27 -2.69 3.36 3.20
C GLY A 27 -3.03 4.80 3.53
N SER A 28 -4.23 5.21 3.13
CA SER A 28 -4.61 6.63 3.05
C SER A 28 -4.48 7.39 4.38
N TRP A 29 -4.64 6.70 5.51
CA TRP A 29 -4.53 7.27 6.85
C TRP A 29 -3.10 7.53 7.30
N VAL A 30 -2.14 6.75 6.80
CA VAL A 30 -0.71 7.01 6.98
C VAL A 30 -0.30 8.21 6.11
N TYR A 31 -0.77 8.23 4.86
CA TYR A 31 -0.39 9.25 3.87
C TYR A 31 -1.08 10.60 4.06
N GLY A 32 -2.06 10.70 4.97
CA GLY A 32 -2.88 11.90 5.15
C GLY A 32 -3.77 12.22 3.95
N THR A 33 -4.14 11.22 3.14
CA THR A 33 -5.06 11.35 2.00
C THR A 33 -6.41 10.69 2.25
N ASN A 34 -6.66 10.26 3.48
CA ASN A 34 -7.91 9.64 3.90
C ASN A 34 -9.06 10.66 3.97
N LYS A 35 -10.27 10.13 3.99
CA LYS A 35 -11.50 10.82 4.38
C LYS A 35 -12.04 10.18 5.67
N PRO A 36 -13.01 10.81 6.38
CA PRO A 36 -13.61 10.20 7.57
C PRO A 36 -14.20 8.80 7.33
N ASN A 37 -14.66 8.53 6.11
CA ASN A 37 -15.23 7.25 5.68
C ASN A 37 -14.25 6.34 4.91
N SER A 38 -12.96 6.68 4.88
CA SER A 38 -11.96 5.80 4.28
C SER A 38 -11.81 4.51 5.08
N ASP A 39 -11.69 3.41 4.35
CA ASP A 39 -11.21 2.12 4.85
C ASP A 39 -9.84 2.25 5.53
N ARG A 40 -9.50 1.21 6.28
CA ARG A 40 -8.28 1.09 7.07
C ARG A 40 -7.53 -0.14 6.57
N ASP A 41 -6.42 0.10 5.90
CA ASP A 41 -5.53 -0.97 5.46
C ASP A 41 -4.67 -1.45 6.64
N ILE A 42 -4.60 -2.77 6.83
CA ILE A 42 -3.86 -3.40 7.94
C ILE A 42 -2.98 -4.52 7.38
N PHE A 43 -1.72 -4.55 7.81
CA PHE A 43 -0.81 -5.67 7.59
C PHE A 43 -0.61 -6.41 8.90
N ILE A 44 -0.91 -7.71 8.91
CA ILE A 44 -0.69 -8.61 10.06
C ILE A 44 0.40 -9.61 9.67
N ILE A 45 1.43 -9.71 10.49
CA ILE A 45 2.51 -10.69 10.33
C ILE A 45 2.38 -11.72 11.45
N ALA A 46 2.12 -12.98 11.09
CA ALA A 46 1.89 -14.07 12.02
C ALA A 46 3.05 -15.09 12.01
N ARG A 47 3.40 -15.61 13.18
CA ARG A 47 4.41 -16.67 13.38
C ARG A 47 3.92 -18.04 12.97
N SER A 48 2.61 -18.26 13.03
CA SER A 48 2.00 -19.57 12.79
C SER A 48 0.68 -19.37 12.06
N CYS A 49 0.76 -19.00 10.78
CA CYS A 49 -0.37 -19.05 9.87
C CYS A 49 -0.05 -20.04 8.73
N SER A 50 -0.98 -20.96 8.44
CA SER A 50 -0.87 -21.83 7.28
C SER A 50 -1.17 -21.02 6.02
N GLN A 51 -0.15 -20.32 5.51
CA GLN A 51 -0.23 -19.66 4.22
C GLN A 51 0.64 -20.39 3.21
N ASN A 52 0.14 -20.48 1.99
CA ASN A 52 0.94 -20.97 0.89
C ASN A 52 2.18 -20.07 0.72
N PRO A 53 3.34 -20.62 0.35
CA PRO A 53 4.51 -19.81 0.00
C PRO A 53 4.15 -18.80 -1.08
N LEU A 54 4.67 -17.58 -0.96
CA LEU A 54 4.50 -16.56 -2.01
C LEU A 54 5.07 -17.05 -3.35
N GLN A 55 4.30 -16.85 -4.42
CA GLN A 55 4.73 -17.09 -5.80
C GLN A 55 5.13 -15.77 -6.46
N PHE A 56 6.43 -15.62 -6.72
CA PHE A 56 6.99 -14.48 -7.42
C PHE A 56 7.08 -14.78 -8.93
N TRP A 57 6.96 -13.75 -9.76
CA TRP A 57 7.06 -13.89 -11.22
C TRP A 57 8.52 -13.90 -11.66
N THR A 58 8.89 -14.79 -12.59
CA THR A 58 10.27 -15.10 -13.00
C THR A 58 11.06 -13.92 -13.55
N ASP A 59 10.37 -12.97 -14.18
CA ASP A 59 11.05 -11.92 -14.95
C ASP A 59 11.48 -10.73 -14.09
N PHE A 60 10.94 -10.61 -12.87
CA PHE A 60 11.19 -9.47 -12.01
C PHE A 60 11.21 -9.80 -10.50
N ASP A 61 11.13 -11.07 -10.14
CA ASP A 61 10.93 -11.55 -8.76
C ASP A 61 9.92 -10.68 -8.00
N TYR A 62 8.80 -10.38 -8.67
CA TYR A 62 7.77 -9.48 -8.13
C TYR A 62 6.53 -10.25 -7.70
N PHE A 63 6.00 -9.87 -6.54
CA PHE A 63 4.84 -10.50 -5.94
C PHE A 63 3.55 -9.73 -6.24
N HIS A 64 2.49 -10.46 -6.57
CA HIS A 64 1.22 -9.87 -7.01
C HIS A 64 -0.03 -10.42 -6.32
N GLN A 65 0.09 -11.50 -5.54
CA GLN A 65 -1.07 -12.22 -5.02
C GLN A 65 -1.26 -11.99 -3.52
N HIS A 66 -1.98 -10.95 -3.15
CA HIS A 66 -2.34 -10.75 -1.75
C HIS A 66 -3.68 -11.40 -1.47
N GLU A 67 -3.74 -12.24 -0.43
CA GLU A 67 -5.02 -12.59 0.19
C GLU A 67 -5.47 -11.39 1.02
N VAL A 68 -6.34 -10.57 0.43
CA VAL A 68 -6.97 -9.43 1.12
C VAL A 68 -8.28 -9.93 1.73
N TYR A 69 -8.33 -9.93 3.06
CA TYR A 69 -9.56 -10.17 3.81
C TYR A 69 -10.27 -8.84 4.01
N LYS A 70 -11.40 -8.66 3.32
CA LYS A 70 -12.28 -7.52 3.53
C LYS A 70 -13.19 -7.79 4.73
N LEU A 71 -12.82 -7.22 5.87
CA LEU A 71 -13.55 -7.38 7.11
C LEU A 71 -14.39 -6.14 7.42
N LEU A 72 -15.65 -6.37 7.83
CA LEU A 72 -16.50 -5.37 8.49
C LEU A 72 -16.74 -4.07 7.68
N ASN A 73 -16.58 -4.10 6.34
CA ASN A 73 -16.71 -2.95 5.43
C ASN A 73 -15.82 -1.72 5.76
N LYS A 74 -14.89 -1.84 6.72
CA LYS A 74 -13.97 -0.77 7.13
C LYS A 74 -12.51 -1.20 7.18
N TYR A 75 -12.23 -2.51 7.13
CA TYR A 75 -10.87 -3.06 7.23
C TYR A 75 -10.50 -3.86 5.99
N ASP A 76 -9.41 -3.44 5.33
CA ASP A 76 -8.76 -4.19 4.27
C ASP A 76 -7.48 -4.82 4.86
N ILE A 77 -7.53 -6.12 5.14
CA ILE A 77 -6.50 -6.81 5.92
C ILE A 77 -5.67 -7.71 5.02
N CYS A 78 -4.36 -7.55 5.06
CA CYS A 78 -3.39 -8.46 4.47
C CYS A 78 -2.70 -9.23 5.59
N ILE A 79 -2.61 -10.55 5.47
CA ILE A 79 -1.93 -11.42 6.44
C ILE A 79 -0.73 -12.04 5.75
N TYR A 80 0.41 -12.11 6.44
CA TYR A 80 1.60 -12.82 6.01
C TYR A 80 2.15 -13.69 7.13
N SER A 81 2.75 -14.83 6.78
CA SER A 81 3.68 -15.48 7.70
C SER A 81 4.96 -14.64 7.84
N VAL A 82 5.73 -14.85 8.91
CA VAL A 82 7.05 -14.21 9.08
C VAL A 82 7.94 -14.49 7.87
N GLU A 83 7.99 -15.73 7.41
CA GLU A 83 8.82 -16.15 6.28
C GLU A 83 8.37 -15.48 4.97
N ASN A 84 7.06 -15.39 4.74
CA ASN A 84 6.51 -14.71 3.57
C ASN A 84 6.80 -13.19 3.63
N PHE A 85 6.69 -12.56 4.80
CA PHE A 85 7.01 -11.15 4.95
C PHE A 85 8.50 -10.86 4.74
N GLU A 86 9.40 -11.72 5.24
CA GLU A 86 10.84 -11.62 4.95
C GLU A 86 11.13 -11.74 3.45
N LYS A 87 10.47 -12.64 2.73
CA LYS A 87 10.60 -12.73 1.27
C LYS A 87 10.13 -11.47 0.55
N LEU A 88 9.09 -10.79 1.04
CA LEU A 88 8.68 -9.49 0.49
C LEU A 88 9.78 -8.44 0.70
N LEU A 89 10.42 -8.42 1.88
CA LEU A 89 11.52 -7.51 2.19
C LEU A 89 12.78 -7.80 1.35
N GLU A 90 13.14 -9.08 1.20
CA GLU A 90 14.24 -9.54 0.34
C GLU A 90 14.10 -9.05 -1.11
N ASN A 91 12.87 -9.06 -1.61
CA ASN A 91 12.52 -8.59 -2.95
C ASN A 91 12.22 -7.08 -3.01
N ASN A 92 12.47 -6.35 -1.91
CA ASN A 92 12.25 -4.90 -1.82
C ASN A 92 10.82 -4.49 -2.23
N TYR A 93 9.83 -5.33 -1.90
CA TYR A 93 8.43 -5.07 -2.17
C TYR A 93 7.97 -3.83 -1.40
N LEU A 94 7.66 -2.76 -2.13
CA LEU A 94 7.53 -1.42 -1.54
C LEU A 94 6.41 -1.29 -0.50
N MET A 95 5.34 -2.10 -0.58
CA MET A 95 4.34 -2.15 0.49
C MET A 95 4.87 -2.74 1.79
N ALA A 96 5.71 -3.79 1.74
CA ALA A 96 6.33 -4.34 2.94
C ALA A 96 7.40 -3.38 3.50
N VAL A 97 8.24 -2.84 2.61
CA VAL A 97 9.31 -1.90 2.99
C VAL A 97 8.73 -0.65 3.64
N GLN A 98 7.66 -0.07 3.11
CA GLN A 98 7.09 1.13 3.75
C GLN A 98 6.47 0.84 5.12
N CYS A 99 5.99 -0.38 5.41
CA CYS A 99 5.40 -0.70 6.70
C CYS A 99 6.45 -0.71 7.83
N ILE A 100 7.66 -1.20 7.56
CA ILE A 100 8.72 -1.30 8.59
C ILE A 100 9.33 0.06 8.96
N PHE A 101 9.15 1.07 8.11
CA PHE A 101 9.60 2.45 8.35
C PHE A 101 8.51 3.39 8.86
N LEU A 102 7.31 2.88 9.16
CA LEU A 102 6.22 3.70 9.67
C LEU A 102 6.60 4.44 10.96
N PRO A 103 6.04 5.63 11.19
CA PRO A 103 6.02 6.23 12.52
C PRO A 103 5.35 5.29 13.54
N ASP A 104 5.80 5.33 14.80
CA ASP A 104 5.39 4.41 15.85
C ASP A 104 3.87 4.44 16.11
N GLU A 105 3.21 5.59 15.93
CA GLU A 105 1.76 5.71 16.07
C GLU A 105 0.95 4.89 15.04
N TYR A 106 1.59 4.43 13.96
CA TYR A 106 1.01 3.57 12.95
C TYR A 106 1.42 2.09 13.11
N LYS A 107 2.22 1.78 14.13
CA LYS A 107 2.62 0.41 14.48
C LYS A 107 1.84 -0.06 15.70
N ILE A 108 0.88 -0.95 15.48
CA ILE A 108 0.03 -1.47 16.54
C ILE A 108 0.78 -2.51 17.39
N LYS A 109 1.61 -3.33 16.73
CA LYS A 109 2.46 -4.34 17.36
C LYS A 109 3.76 -4.45 16.56
N ASP A 110 4.92 -4.45 17.21
CA ASP A 110 6.22 -4.42 16.53
C ASP A 110 7.25 -5.32 17.23
N ASN A 111 6.95 -6.62 17.36
CA ASN A 111 7.80 -7.53 18.17
C ASN A 111 9.06 -8.01 17.45
N ILE A 112 9.06 -8.05 16.12
CA ILE A 112 10.24 -8.37 15.31
C ILE A 112 10.74 -7.08 14.67
N ASP A 113 12.02 -6.74 14.87
CA ASP A 113 12.64 -5.59 14.22
C ASP A 113 12.99 -5.88 12.75
N PHE A 114 11.95 -5.93 11.92
CA PHE A 114 12.10 -6.11 10.47
C PHE A 114 12.82 -4.93 9.82
N ARG A 115 12.84 -3.75 10.46
CA ARG A 115 13.56 -2.58 9.96
C ARG A 115 15.06 -2.84 9.98
N GLN A 116 15.59 -3.29 11.12
CA GLN A 116 17.01 -3.61 11.26
C GLN A 116 17.39 -4.78 10.34
N ILE A 117 16.59 -5.85 10.31
CA ILE A 117 16.80 -6.99 9.41
C ILE A 117 16.89 -6.54 7.94
N TYR A 118 15.97 -5.69 7.51
CA TYR A 118 15.96 -5.16 6.15
C TYR A 118 17.22 -4.35 5.83
N LEU A 119 17.61 -3.44 6.72
CA LEU A 119 18.80 -2.61 6.53
C LEU A 119 20.10 -3.43 6.47
N ASP A 120 20.19 -4.51 7.25
CA ASP A 120 21.38 -5.34 7.32
C ASP A 120 21.49 -6.34 6.17
N LYS A 121 20.36 -6.89 5.70
CA LYS A 121 20.36 -8.04 4.77
C LYS A 121 19.80 -7.75 3.39
N TYR A 122 18.78 -6.89 3.30
CA TYR A 122 17.91 -6.85 2.12
C TYR A 122 17.91 -5.51 1.38
N TYR A 123 18.39 -4.45 2.03
CA TYR A 123 18.48 -3.12 1.44
C TYR A 123 19.39 -3.12 0.21
N ASP A 124 18.79 -2.88 -0.95
CA ASP A 124 19.49 -2.83 -2.23
C ASP A 124 18.92 -1.68 -3.07
N THR A 125 19.76 -0.67 -3.31
CA THR A 125 19.36 0.54 -4.06
C THR A 125 18.94 0.26 -5.50
N LEU A 126 19.52 -0.74 -6.17
CA LEU A 126 19.17 -1.10 -7.53
C LEU A 126 17.83 -1.84 -7.55
N LYS A 127 17.60 -2.76 -6.61
CA LYS A 127 16.30 -3.42 -6.45
C LYS A 127 15.19 -2.43 -6.08
N LEU A 128 15.46 -1.46 -5.19
CA LEU A 128 14.49 -0.41 -4.85
C LEU A 128 14.07 0.42 -6.06
N LYS A 129 15.04 0.90 -6.86
CA LYS A 129 14.75 1.66 -8.09
C LYS A 129 13.88 0.83 -9.04
N ARG A 130 14.26 -0.43 -9.26
CA ARG A 130 13.52 -1.39 -10.08
C ARG A 130 12.09 -1.56 -9.57
N ALA A 131 11.92 -1.84 -8.28
CA ALA A 131 10.61 -2.02 -7.66
C ALA A 131 9.71 -0.79 -7.83
N ALA A 132 10.23 0.44 -7.66
CA ALA A 132 9.44 1.66 -7.83
C ALA A 132 9.02 1.89 -9.29
N PHE A 133 9.94 1.73 -10.24
CA PHE A 133 9.60 1.84 -11.66
C PHE A 133 8.57 0.80 -12.08
N TYR A 134 8.68 -0.42 -11.54
CA TYR A 134 7.75 -1.48 -11.84
C TYR A 134 6.35 -1.21 -11.25
N GLU A 135 6.26 -0.78 -9.99
CA GLU A 135 4.98 -0.38 -9.38
C GLU A 135 4.30 0.72 -10.19
N MET A 136 5.05 1.76 -10.55
CA MET A 136 4.55 2.85 -11.39
C MET A 136 4.10 2.33 -12.77
N TYR A 137 4.92 1.52 -13.44
CA TYR A 137 4.57 0.97 -14.76
C TYR A 137 3.32 0.10 -14.69
N ARG A 138 3.23 -0.81 -13.71
CA ARG A 138 2.08 -1.69 -13.52
C ARG A 138 0.81 -0.89 -13.25
N ASP A 139 0.90 0.09 -12.36
CA ASP A 139 -0.21 0.96 -12.04
C ASP A 139 -0.69 1.71 -13.29
N MET A 140 0.23 2.17 -14.14
CA MET A 140 -0.11 2.77 -15.45
C MET A 140 -0.67 1.73 -16.46
N LYS A 141 -0.12 0.52 -16.51
CA LYS A 141 -0.50 -0.54 -17.49
C LYS A 141 -1.88 -1.13 -17.23
N LYS A 142 -2.36 -1.16 -15.98
CA LYS A 142 -3.77 -1.47 -15.65
C LYS A 142 -4.76 -0.60 -16.45
N TYR A 143 -4.29 0.50 -17.05
CA TYR A 143 -5.05 1.43 -17.87
C TYR A 143 -4.78 1.35 -19.38
N SER A 144 -4.00 0.36 -19.84
CA SER A 144 -3.73 0.15 -21.26
C SER A 144 -4.94 -0.23 -22.17
N PRO A 145 -6.19 -0.44 -21.71
CA PRO A 145 -7.33 -0.34 -22.64
C PRO A 145 -7.58 1.11 -23.11
N ILE A 146 -6.72 2.06 -22.76
CA ILE A 146 -6.72 3.42 -23.31
C ILE A 146 -6.02 3.49 -24.68
N ILE A 147 -5.13 2.54 -25.00
CA ILE A 147 -4.25 2.61 -26.18
C ILE A 147 -4.76 1.79 -27.38
N ASN A 148 -5.68 0.84 -27.17
CA ASN A 148 -6.41 0.24 -28.29
C ASN A 148 -7.63 1.11 -28.59
N SER A 149 -7.53 1.94 -29.62
CA SER A 149 -8.58 2.81 -30.16
C SER A 149 -9.83 2.07 -30.61
N ASP A 150 -9.78 0.75 -30.68
CA ASP A 150 -10.77 -0.08 -31.35
C ASP A 150 -11.66 -0.87 -30.38
N ASP A 151 -11.66 -0.55 -29.08
CA ASP A 151 -12.56 -1.20 -28.13
C ASP A 151 -13.98 -0.57 -28.21
N PRO A 152 -14.98 -1.25 -28.81
CA PRO A 152 -16.35 -0.74 -28.95
C PRO A 152 -17.05 -0.47 -27.60
N LEU A 153 -16.44 -0.85 -26.46
CA LEU A 153 -16.97 -0.60 -25.12
C LEU A 153 -16.97 0.89 -24.68
N ARG A 154 -16.25 1.79 -25.36
CA ARG A 154 -16.22 3.22 -24.95
C ARG A 154 -17.53 3.97 -25.18
N SER A 155 -18.29 3.61 -26.22
CA SER A 155 -19.55 4.28 -26.54
C SER A 155 -20.72 3.81 -25.65
N SER A 156 -20.60 2.65 -25.01
CA SER A 156 -21.64 2.06 -24.15
C SER A 156 -21.45 2.30 -22.64
N MET A 157 -20.30 2.81 -22.20
CA MET A 157 -20.06 3.10 -20.78
C MET A 157 -20.93 4.26 -20.27
N SER A 158 -21.59 4.04 -19.13
CA SER A 158 -22.32 5.10 -18.44
C SER A 158 -21.40 6.20 -17.91
N ASN A 159 -21.93 7.39 -17.65
CA ASN A 159 -21.17 8.49 -17.05
C ASN A 159 -20.58 8.11 -15.69
N GLU A 160 -21.30 7.32 -14.89
CA GLU A 160 -20.85 6.82 -13.60
C GLU A 160 -19.64 5.89 -13.75
N GLN A 161 -19.69 4.95 -14.69
CA GLN A 161 -18.57 4.06 -14.98
C GLN A 161 -17.34 4.84 -15.48
N ARG A 162 -17.54 5.86 -16.31
CA ARG A 162 -16.46 6.75 -16.77
C ARG A 162 -15.83 7.51 -15.61
N GLN A 163 -16.65 8.06 -14.71
CA GLN A 163 -16.16 8.81 -13.55
C GLN A 163 -15.42 7.90 -12.56
N SER A 164 -15.95 6.70 -12.28
CA SER A 164 -15.29 5.68 -11.45
C SER A 164 -13.92 5.29 -12.04
N ARG A 165 -13.86 5.05 -13.36
CA ARG A 165 -12.60 4.75 -14.05
C ARG A 165 -11.59 5.89 -13.95
N ARG A 166 -12.01 7.16 -14.13
CA ARG A 166 -11.13 8.33 -13.94
C ARG A 166 -10.56 8.41 -12.52
N LYS A 167 -11.41 8.24 -11.50
CA LYS A 167 -10.99 8.23 -10.09
C LYS A 167 -10.02 7.08 -9.80
N HIS A 168 -10.21 5.92 -10.42
CA HIS A 168 -9.30 4.79 -10.28
C HIS A 168 -7.92 5.09 -10.89
N VAL A 169 -7.86 5.55 -12.16
CA VAL A 169 -6.62 5.97 -12.85
C VAL A 169 -5.83 6.97 -12.01
N PHE A 170 -6.54 7.98 -11.55
CA PHE A 170 -6.01 9.03 -10.70
C PHE A 170 -5.33 8.49 -9.44
N LYS A 171 -6.03 7.62 -8.70
CA LYS A 171 -5.53 7.02 -7.47
C LYS A 171 -4.23 6.28 -7.74
N ASN A 172 -4.19 5.43 -8.76
CA ASN A 172 -3.02 4.59 -9.06
C ASN A 172 -1.84 5.40 -9.61
N LEU A 173 -2.07 6.43 -10.44
CA LEU A 173 -1.01 7.34 -10.86
C LEU A 173 -0.33 8.00 -9.64
N PHE A 174 -1.13 8.45 -8.68
CA PHE A 174 -0.59 9.02 -7.45
C PHE A 174 0.16 8.00 -6.59
N HIS A 175 -0.30 6.74 -6.51
CA HIS A 175 0.46 5.67 -5.85
C HIS A 175 1.84 5.48 -6.49
N GLY A 176 1.94 5.48 -7.82
CA GLY A 176 3.22 5.41 -8.53
C GLY A 176 4.18 6.55 -8.18
N ILE A 177 3.68 7.79 -8.16
CA ILE A 177 4.48 8.97 -7.75
C ILE A 177 4.98 8.82 -6.31
N ARG A 178 4.12 8.35 -5.41
CA ARG A 178 4.51 8.11 -4.00
C ARG A 178 5.60 7.05 -3.87
N TYR A 179 5.55 5.97 -4.65
CA TYR A 179 6.61 4.96 -4.61
C TYR A 179 7.96 5.49 -5.06
N LEU A 180 7.99 6.34 -6.09
CA LEU A 180 9.21 7.03 -6.48
C LEU A 180 9.76 7.90 -5.34
N ASP A 181 8.87 8.61 -4.65
CA ASP A 181 9.21 9.47 -3.52
C ASP A 181 9.80 8.69 -2.33
N PHE A 182 9.15 7.59 -1.94
CA PHE A 182 9.63 6.73 -0.86
C PHE A 182 10.98 6.10 -1.18
N VAL A 183 11.19 5.66 -2.41
CA VAL A 183 12.49 5.14 -2.84
C VAL A 183 13.57 6.21 -2.82
N ASP A 184 13.26 7.44 -3.23
CA ASP A 184 14.19 8.57 -3.10
C ASP A 184 14.58 8.82 -1.63
N GLN A 185 13.61 8.88 -0.72
CA GLN A 185 13.88 9.03 0.72
C GLN A 185 14.74 7.87 1.26
N LEU A 186 14.41 6.62 0.90
CA LEU A 186 15.16 5.42 1.32
C LEU A 186 16.60 5.45 0.81
N ILE A 187 16.83 5.87 -0.44
CA ILE A 187 18.19 5.95 -1.00
C ILE A 187 19.01 7.02 -0.30
N GLN A 188 18.41 8.18 -0.03
CA GLN A 188 19.10 9.31 0.57
C GLN A 188 19.37 9.12 2.07
N THR A 189 18.43 8.50 2.80
CA THR A 189 18.41 8.51 4.26
C THR A 189 18.32 7.14 4.92
N LYS A 190 18.16 6.07 4.13
CA LYS A 190 17.85 4.71 4.62
C LYS A 190 16.58 4.68 5.49
N SER A 191 15.65 5.59 5.25
CA SER A 191 14.39 5.72 5.96
C SER A 191 13.33 6.38 5.08
N ILE A 192 12.05 6.22 5.44
CA ILE A 192 10.95 7.04 4.95
C ILE A 192 10.53 7.92 6.12
N TYR A 193 10.88 9.20 6.06
CA TYR A 193 10.67 10.14 7.18
C TYR A 193 9.46 11.04 6.97
N ASP A 194 9.00 11.20 5.72
CA ASP A 194 7.82 11.99 5.40
C ASP A 194 6.88 11.25 4.44
N TYR A 195 5.86 10.61 5.02
CA TYR A 195 4.82 9.89 4.28
C TYR A 195 3.84 10.82 3.54
N LYS A 196 3.91 12.14 3.78
CA LYS A 196 3.01 13.16 3.24
C LYS A 196 3.71 14.10 2.25
N ARG A 197 5.01 13.91 1.98
CA ARG A 197 5.84 14.78 1.13
C ARG A 197 5.19 15.13 -0.21
N VAL A 198 4.59 14.13 -0.87
CA VAL A 198 3.92 14.29 -2.17
C VAL A 198 2.41 14.51 -2.11
N THR A 199 1.81 14.67 -0.92
CA THR A 199 0.36 14.87 -0.78
C THR A 199 -0.13 16.15 -1.48
N HIS A 200 0.73 17.17 -1.61
CA HIS A 200 0.41 18.36 -2.40
C HIS A 200 0.13 18.03 -3.89
N ILE A 201 0.83 17.05 -4.47
CA ILE A 201 0.61 16.59 -5.85
C ILE A 201 -0.78 15.98 -5.97
N PHE A 202 -1.22 15.18 -5.00
CA PHE A 202 -2.59 14.63 -4.98
C PHE A 202 -3.65 15.72 -5.02
N ASN A 203 -3.46 16.80 -4.26
CA ASN A 203 -4.40 17.92 -4.24
C ASN A 203 -4.45 18.65 -5.59
N GLN A 204 -3.29 18.97 -6.17
CA GLN A 204 -3.20 19.56 -7.51
C GLN A 204 -3.86 18.68 -8.58
N MET A 205 -3.64 17.37 -8.51
CA MET A 205 -4.28 16.45 -9.44
C MET A 205 -5.82 16.50 -9.27
N LYS A 206 -6.36 16.59 -8.04
CA LYS A 206 -7.83 16.67 -7.81
C LYS A 206 -8.42 17.93 -8.44
N GLU A 207 -7.74 19.06 -8.30
CA GLU A 207 -8.12 20.33 -8.91
C GLU A 207 -8.22 20.21 -10.44
N ILE A 208 -7.22 19.58 -11.08
CA ILE A 208 -7.22 19.31 -12.53
C ILE A 208 -8.41 18.44 -12.95
N LEU A 209 -8.85 17.50 -12.10
CA LEU A 209 -10.00 16.66 -12.39
C LEU A 209 -11.36 17.38 -12.24
N GLY A 210 -11.37 18.61 -11.72
CA GLY A 210 -12.60 19.31 -11.36
C GLY A 210 -13.33 18.65 -10.20
N ASP A 211 -12.61 17.93 -9.33
CA ASP A 211 -13.10 17.45 -8.03
C ASP A 211 -12.63 18.47 -7.00
N PRO A 212 -13.39 19.55 -6.74
CA PRO A 212 -12.99 20.55 -5.75
C PRO A 212 -12.90 19.79 -4.43
N GLY A 213 -11.66 19.60 -3.96
CA GLY A 213 -11.43 19.04 -2.64
C GLY A 213 -12.28 19.81 -1.64
N ASP A 214 -12.92 19.09 -0.73
CA ASP A 214 -13.64 19.66 0.41
C ASP A 214 -12.80 20.81 1.00
N GLN A 215 -13.18 22.06 0.73
CA GLN A 215 -12.37 23.27 0.99
C GLN A 215 -12.28 23.59 2.50
N SER A 216 -12.70 22.67 3.38
CA SER A 216 -12.80 22.86 4.82
C SER A 216 -11.47 22.77 5.58
N SER A 217 -10.33 22.65 4.90
CA SER A 217 -9.02 22.47 5.57
C SER A 217 -7.91 23.46 5.20
N MET A 218 -8.22 24.51 4.42
CA MET A 218 -7.26 25.60 4.11
C MET A 218 -7.44 26.86 4.97
N GLU A 219 -8.17 26.78 6.08
CA GLU A 219 -8.11 27.80 7.14
C GLU A 219 -7.31 27.27 8.35
N ARG A 220 -5.99 27.41 8.29
CA ARG A 220 -5.11 27.58 9.46
C ARG A 220 -3.93 28.47 9.09
#